data_AF-A0A1L7NLI9-F1
#
_entry.id   AF-A0A1L7NLI9-F1
#
_cell.length_a   1.000
_cell.length_b   1.000
_cell.length_c   1.000
_cell.angle_alpha   90.00
_cell.angle_beta   90.00
_cell.angle_gamma   90.00
#
_symmetry.space_group_name_H-M   'P 1'
#
loop_
_entity.id
_entity.type
_entity.pdbx_description
1 polymer ?
#
loop_
_entity_poly.entity_id
_entity_poly.type
_entity_poly.pdbx_seq_one_letter_code
_entity_poly.pdbx_strand_id
1 'polypeptide(L)' 'MTWFGVACELHRDWRNDVEGLAALCSNHIPDYRNLMTSYNALTAGK' A
#
# COMPACT_ATOMS: atom_id res chain seq x y z
N MET A 1 -15.06 13.23 3.19
CA MET A 1 -13.65 12.91 3.50
C MET A 1 -13.59 11.46 3.94
N THR A 2 -12.92 10.60 3.16
CA THR A 2 -12.76 9.16 3.47
C THR A 2 -11.44 8.93 4.19
N TRP A 3 -11.32 7.86 4.96
CA TRP A 3 -10.09 7.56 5.72
C TRP A 3 -8.86 7.43 4.81
N PHE A 4 -9.03 6.85 3.62
CA PHE A 4 -7.97 6.69 2.64
C PHE A 4 -7.45 8.05 2.15
N GLY A 5 -8.35 8.98 1.84
CA GLY A 5 -7.98 10.35 1.45
C GLY A 5 -7.20 11.06 2.56
N VAL A 6 -7.64 10.94 3.82
CA VAL A 6 -6.92 11.52 4.98
C VAL A 6 -5.52 10.93 5.11
N ALA A 7 -5.36 9.61 4.93
CA ALA A 7 -4.05 8.96 4.99
C ALA A 7 -3.11 9.48 3.88
N CYS A 8 -3.60 9.63 2.65
CA CYS A 8 -2.82 10.17 1.54
C CYS A 8 -2.44 11.65 1.74
N GLU A 9 -3.38 12.47 2.23
CA GLU A 9 -3.14 13.89 2.52
C GLU A 9 -2.15 14.10 3.66
N LEU A 10 -2.10 13.20 4.64
CA LEU A 10 -1.13 13.26 5.74
C LEU A 10 0.25 12.74 5.31
N HIS A 11 0.29 11.63 4.56
CA HIS A 11 1.55 10.97 4.20
C HIS A 11 2.32 11.73 3.10
N ARG A 12 1.61 12.40 2.19
CA ARG A 12 2.11 13.28 1.10
C ARG A 12 2.98 12.61 0.04
N ASP A 13 4.04 11.94 0.46
CA ASP A 13 5.04 11.33 -0.41
C ASP A 13 5.31 9.90 0.03
N TRP A 14 5.10 8.94 -0.88
CA TRP A 14 5.37 7.52 -0.65
C TRP A 14 6.79 7.24 -0.20
N ARG A 15 7.77 8.05 -0.65
CA ARG A 15 9.19 7.86 -0.32
C ARG A 15 9.49 8.09 1.17
N ASN A 16 8.57 8.69 1.93
CA ASN A 16 8.75 8.92 3.35
C ASN A 16 8.71 7.62 4.18
N ASP A 17 7.78 6.71 3.87
CA ASP A 17 7.70 5.37 4.47
C ASP A 17 6.81 4.44 3.62
N VAL A 18 7.43 3.82 2.62
CA VAL A 18 6.76 2.94 1.66
C VAL A 18 6.15 1.72 2.36
N GLU A 19 6.89 1.08 3.26
CA GLU A 19 6.47 -0.15 3.94
C GLU A 19 5.31 0.12 4.91
N GLY A 20 5.37 1.21 5.67
CA GLY A 20 4.29 1.60 6.57
C GLY A 20 2.99 1.93 5.85
N LEU A 21 3.05 2.69 4.75
CA LEU A 21 1.86 3.02 3.96
C LEU A 21 1.32 1.79 3.21
N ALA A 22 2.20 0.94 2.67
CA ALA A 22 1.80 -0.31 2.03
C ALA A 22 1.11 -1.27 3.03
N ALA A 23 1.63 -1.39 4.25
CA ALA A 23 1.02 -2.18 5.31
C ALA A 23 -0.36 -1.64 5.71
N LEU A 24 -0.52 -0.32 5.86
CA LEU A 24 -1.81 0.32 6.13
C LEU A 24 -2.84 -0.04 5.05
N CYS A 25 -2.48 0.13 3.78
CA CYS A 25 -3.33 -0.18 2.64
C CYS A 25 -3.65 -1.68 2.56
N SER A 26 -2.66 -2.55 2.71
CA SER A 26 -2.85 -4.01 2.68
C SER A 26 -3.79 -4.48 3.79
N ASN A 27 -3.72 -3.89 4.99
CA ASN A 27 -4.56 -4.28 6.12
C ASN A 27 -6.03 -3.87 5.96
N HIS A 28 -6.30 -2.75 5.29
CA HIS A 28 -7.64 -2.16 5.22
C HIS A 28 -8.28 -2.17 3.82
N ILE A 29 -7.53 -2.54 2.78
CA ILE A 29 -7.99 -2.64 1.39
C ILE A 29 -7.60 -4.02 0.84
N PRO A 30 -8.51 -5.01 0.86
CA PRO A 30 -8.24 -6.36 0.37
C PRO A 30 -7.74 -6.40 -1.08
N ASP A 31 -8.28 -5.54 -1.96
CA ASP A 31 -7.84 -5.46 -3.35
C ASP A 31 -6.37 -5.03 -3.48
N TYR A 32 -5.91 -4.11 -2.62
CA TYR A 32 -4.52 -3.68 -2.60
C TYR A 32 -3.59 -4.82 -2.17
N ARG A 33 -4.01 -5.63 -1.18
CA ARG A 33 -3.29 -6.83 -0.78
C ARG A 33 -3.16 -7.85 -1.91
N ASN A 34 -4.21 -8.03 -2.71
CA ASN A 34 -4.20 -8.94 -3.86
C ASN A 34 -3.17 -8.49 -4.92
N LEU A 35 -3.09 -7.19 -5.19
CA LEU A 35 -2.09 -6.61 -6.09
C LEU A 35 -0.66 -6.83 -5.58
N MET A 36 -0.40 -6.52 -4.29
CA MET A 36 0.92 -6.74 -3.68
C MET A 36 1.33 -8.21 -3.75
N THR A 37 0.44 -9.13 -3.41
CA THR A 37 0.70 -10.58 -3.46
C THR A 37 1.09 -11.01 -4.88
N SER A 38 0.32 -10.58 -5.88
CA SER A 38 0.56 -10.94 -7.28
C SER A 38 1.88 -10.36 -7.79
N TYR A 39 2.19 -9.11 -7.45
CA TYR A 39 3.46 -8.46 -7.80
C TYR A 39 4.67 -9.15 -7.16
N ASN A 40 4.58 -9.46 -5.87
CA ASN A 40 5.64 -10.13 -5.13
C ASN A 40 5.90 -11.53 -5.69
N ALA A 41 4.84 -12.30 -6.00
CA ALA A 41 4.98 -13.61 -6.62
C ALA A 41 5.70 -13.55 -7.97
N LEU A 42 5.39 -12.55 -8.80
CA LEU A 42 6.04 -12.35 -10.10
C LEU A 42 7.50 -11.88 -9.98
N THR A 43 7.80 -11.06 -8.97
CA THR A 43 9.11 -10.41 -8.83
C THR A 43 10.10 -11.24 -8.02
N ALA A 44 9.63 -12.12 -7.12
CA ALA A 44 10.50 -12.98 -6.31
C ALA A 44 11.30 -14.01 -7.14
N GLY A 45 10.87 -14.30 -8.37
CA GLY A 45 11.57 -15.19 -9.30
C GLY A 45 12.44 -14.50 -10.35
N LYS A 46 12.55 -13.17 -10.30
CA LYS A 46 13.51 -12.39 -11.12
C LYS A 46 14.79 -12.17 -10.35
#